data_AF-B7PK91-F1
#
_entry.id   AF-B7PK91-F1
#
_cell.length_a   1.000
_cell.length_b   1.000
_cell.length_c   1.000
_cell.angle_alpha   90.00
_cell.angle_beta   90.00
_cell.angle_gamma   90.00
#
_symmetry.space_group_name_H-M   'P 1'
#
loop_
_entity.id
_entity.type
_entity.pdbx_description
1 polymer ?
#
loop_
_entity_poly.entity_id
_entity_poly.type
_entity_poly.pdbx_seq_one_letter_code
_entity_poly.pdbx_strand_id
1 'polypeptide(L)'
;MLTDTYGIVSTTLDPMVPTFPRMVAVFPSVAMDFASLMTLGPVSHVTMTSSVPNYPSCLMCAGFPSLIPVQDQHYVEVLMSAYLLYQLEVYLVLNPEFKKLSHDEQKRVVEGFARATMRSSYCSEEQRVRQMVKHHLVTVSPPRPLRPGLQG
;
A
#
# COMPACT_ATOMS: atom_id res chain seq x y z
N MET A 1 9.30 23.98 -14.45
CA MET A 1 9.36 22.53 -14.21
C MET A 1 8.66 22.23 -12.87
N LEU A 2 8.15 21.02 -12.58
CA LEU A 2 7.43 20.75 -11.31
C LEU A 2 8.27 21.12 -10.06
N THR A 3 9.59 20.94 -10.15
CA THR A 3 10.57 21.35 -9.14
C THR A 3 10.56 22.85 -8.89
N ASP A 4 10.51 23.67 -9.94
CA ASP A 4 10.57 25.14 -9.84
C ASP A 4 9.25 25.72 -9.34
N THR A 5 8.13 25.11 -9.72
CA THR A 5 6.78 25.59 -9.36
C THR A 5 6.40 25.20 -7.94
N TYR A 6 6.75 24.00 -7.50
CA TYR A 6 6.29 23.43 -6.22
C TYR A 6 7.42 23.21 -5.20
N GLY A 7 8.67 23.58 -5.54
CA GLY A 7 9.82 23.40 -4.65
C GLY A 7 10.12 21.93 -4.33
N ILE A 8 9.72 21.00 -5.20
CA ILE A 8 9.88 19.55 -4.96
C ILE A 8 11.36 19.19 -5.04
N VAL A 9 11.87 18.53 -4.01
CA VAL A 9 13.23 18.00 -3.96
C VAL A 9 13.23 16.47 -3.96
N SER A 10 14.36 15.87 -4.33
CA SER A 10 14.50 14.40 -4.36
C SER A 10 14.52 13.79 -2.95
N THR A 11 15.25 14.39 -2.02
CA THR A 11 15.38 13.93 -0.63
C THR A 11 15.51 15.12 0.32
N THR A 12 15.05 14.97 1.57
CA THR A 12 15.16 15.99 2.62
C THR A 12 14.86 15.38 3.98
N LEU A 13 15.50 15.90 5.04
CA LEU A 13 15.15 15.60 6.43
C LEU A 13 14.08 16.55 6.99
N ASP A 14 13.90 17.72 6.37
CA ASP A 14 12.90 18.71 6.78
C ASP A 14 11.49 18.16 6.47
N PRO A 15 10.60 17.98 7.44
CA PRO A 15 9.25 17.47 7.21
C PRO A 15 8.36 18.37 6.35
N MET A 16 8.66 19.67 6.26
CA MET A 16 7.84 20.66 5.55
C MET A 16 8.16 20.73 4.05
N VAL A 17 9.33 20.22 3.63
CA VAL A 17 9.76 20.29 2.24
C VAL A 17 9.08 19.18 1.41
N PRO A 18 8.41 19.48 0.30
CA PRO A 18 7.75 18.47 -0.51
C PRO A 18 8.78 17.58 -1.25
N THR A 19 8.53 16.28 -1.25
CA THR A 19 9.27 15.30 -2.05
C THR A 19 8.30 14.45 -2.87
N PHE A 20 8.77 13.86 -3.97
CA PHE A 20 7.92 12.96 -4.78
C PHE A 20 7.28 11.84 -3.94
N PRO A 21 8.01 11.11 -3.05
CA PRO A 21 7.38 10.12 -2.18
C PRO A 21 6.31 10.70 -1.26
N ARG A 22 6.51 11.91 -0.72
CA ARG A 22 5.51 12.57 0.14
C ARG A 22 4.26 12.96 -0.64
N MET A 23 4.41 13.48 -1.86
CA MET A 23 3.28 13.79 -2.74
C MET A 23 2.44 12.54 -3.04
N VAL A 24 3.09 11.42 -3.35
CA VAL A 24 2.42 10.13 -3.57
C VAL A 24 1.68 9.66 -2.30
N ALA A 25 2.30 9.83 -1.12
CA ALA A 25 1.71 9.43 0.16
C ALA A 25 0.46 10.24 0.54
N VAL A 26 0.34 11.48 0.06
CA VAL A 26 -0.84 12.35 0.26
C VAL A 26 -2.01 11.94 -0.64
N PHE A 27 -1.75 11.33 -1.79
CA PHE A 27 -2.80 10.87 -2.72
C PHE A 27 -2.79 9.35 -2.91
N PRO A 28 -2.94 8.55 -1.84
CA PRO A 28 -2.73 7.12 -1.91
C PRO A 28 -3.74 6.40 -2.82
N SER A 29 -5.01 6.85 -2.86
CA SER A 29 -6.02 6.27 -3.76
C SER A 29 -5.67 6.47 -5.23
N VAL A 30 -5.18 7.66 -5.58
CA VAL A 30 -4.73 7.97 -6.95
C VAL A 30 -3.49 7.16 -7.29
N ALA A 31 -2.54 7.05 -6.37
CA ALA A 31 -1.35 6.22 -6.55
C ALA A 31 -1.69 4.75 -6.79
N MET A 32 -2.66 4.20 -6.05
CA MET A 32 -3.16 2.84 -6.23
C MET A 32 -3.86 2.66 -7.59
N ASP A 33 -4.66 3.64 -8.02
CA ASP A 33 -5.29 3.63 -9.34
C ASP A 33 -4.24 3.60 -10.45
N PHE A 34 -3.20 4.44 -10.36
CA PHE A 34 -2.11 4.43 -11.34
C PHE A 34 -1.34 3.11 -11.31
N ALA A 35 -1.03 2.56 -10.12
CA ALA A 35 -0.33 1.28 -10.02
C ALA A 35 -1.10 0.12 -10.63
N SER A 36 -2.45 0.14 -10.59
CA SER A 36 -3.26 -0.89 -11.27
C SER A 36 -3.14 -0.89 -12.79
N LEU A 37 -2.79 0.26 -13.39
CA LEU A 37 -2.71 0.48 -14.83
C LEU A 37 -1.27 0.44 -15.35
N MET A 38 -0.31 0.75 -14.50
CA MET A 38 1.10 0.86 -14.87
C MET A 38 1.80 -0.49 -14.82
N THR A 39 2.58 -0.77 -15.86
CA THR A 39 3.50 -1.91 -15.93
C THR A 39 4.93 -1.52 -15.54
N LEU A 40 5.19 -0.22 -15.38
CA LEU A 40 6.50 0.36 -15.12
C LEU A 40 6.64 0.70 -13.64
N GLY A 41 7.74 0.25 -13.04
CA GLY A 41 8.11 0.51 -11.67
C GLY A 41 9.51 -0.03 -11.39
N PRO A 42 10.05 0.18 -10.17
CA PRO A 42 11.36 -0.36 -9.79
C PRO A 42 11.40 -1.90 -9.84
N VAL A 43 10.24 -2.53 -9.67
CA VAL A 43 10.02 -3.97 -9.83
C VAL A 43 8.87 -4.14 -10.82
N SER A 44 9.07 -4.96 -11.84
CA SER A 44 8.04 -5.21 -12.85
C SER A 44 6.92 -6.09 -12.29
N HIS A 45 5.68 -5.90 -12.77
CA HIS A 45 4.57 -6.77 -12.40
C HIS A 45 4.84 -8.23 -12.77
N VAL A 46 5.53 -8.47 -13.89
CA VAL A 46 5.96 -9.80 -14.33
C VAL A 46 6.81 -10.49 -13.26
N THR A 47 7.78 -9.76 -12.69
CA THR A 47 8.63 -10.27 -11.58
C THR A 47 7.79 -10.70 -10.38
N MET A 48 6.79 -9.91 -10.00
CA MET A 48 5.90 -10.28 -8.90
C MET A 48 5.06 -11.51 -9.25
N THR A 49 4.52 -11.57 -10.46
CA THR A 49 3.67 -12.70 -10.90
C THR A 49 4.44 -14.01 -11.10
N SER A 50 5.75 -13.94 -11.36
CA SER A 50 6.60 -15.15 -11.37
C SER A 50 6.78 -15.77 -10.00
N SER A 51 6.71 -14.97 -8.93
CA SER A 51 6.80 -15.46 -7.54
C SER A 51 5.42 -15.81 -6.98
N VAL A 52 4.41 -15.00 -7.27
CA VAL A 52 3.03 -15.17 -6.79
C VAL A 52 2.06 -15.02 -7.97
N PRO A 53 1.48 -16.12 -8.47
CA PRO A 53 0.51 -16.07 -9.55
C PRO A 53 -0.64 -15.11 -9.22
N ASN A 54 -1.03 -14.29 -10.20
CA ASN A 54 -2.09 -13.28 -10.06
C ASN A 54 -1.82 -12.22 -8.98
N TYR A 55 -0.56 -11.87 -8.72
CA TYR A 55 -0.24 -10.77 -7.82
C TYR A 55 -0.99 -9.48 -8.22
N PRO A 56 -1.74 -8.84 -7.32
CA PRO A 56 -2.51 -7.64 -7.64
C PRO A 56 -1.60 -6.42 -7.84
N SER A 57 -1.57 -5.87 -9.06
CA SER A 57 -0.74 -4.71 -9.43
C SER A 57 -1.06 -3.45 -8.62
N CYS A 58 -2.30 -3.30 -8.15
CA CYS A 58 -2.72 -2.19 -7.30
C CYS A 58 -1.98 -2.13 -5.95
N LEU A 59 -1.37 -3.24 -5.49
CA LEU A 59 -0.53 -3.24 -4.27
C LEU A 59 0.87 -2.67 -4.52
N MET A 60 1.27 -2.48 -5.78
CA MET A 60 2.62 -2.06 -6.17
C MET A 60 2.81 -0.54 -6.08
N CYS A 61 2.35 0.08 -4.97
CA CYS A 61 2.51 1.51 -4.72
C CYS A 61 2.87 1.80 -3.26
N ALA A 62 3.76 2.78 -3.05
CA ALA A 62 4.23 3.14 -1.71
C ALA A 62 3.13 3.70 -0.79
N GLY A 63 2.02 4.21 -1.36
CA GLY A 63 0.88 4.73 -0.61
C GLY A 63 -0.12 3.68 -0.15
N PHE A 64 0.00 2.42 -0.58
CA PHE A 64 -0.97 1.36 -0.27
C PHE A 64 -1.24 1.18 1.23
N PRO A 65 -0.24 1.21 2.13
CA PRO A 65 -0.50 0.99 3.56
C PRO A 65 -1.52 1.95 4.18
N SER A 66 -1.60 3.20 3.69
CA SER A 66 -2.60 4.19 4.13
C SER A 66 -4.05 3.77 3.84
N LEU A 67 -4.23 2.85 2.89
CA LEU A 67 -5.53 2.39 2.39
C LEU A 67 -5.96 1.06 3.00
N ILE A 68 -5.13 0.40 3.81
CA ILE A 68 -5.48 -0.87 4.46
C ILE A 68 -6.54 -0.60 5.54
N PRO A 69 -7.75 -1.19 5.43
CA PRO A 69 -8.78 -1.11 6.47
C PRO A 69 -8.26 -1.65 7.80
N VAL A 70 -8.60 -1.03 8.93
CA VAL A 70 -8.05 -1.40 10.25
C VAL A 70 -9.04 -2.14 11.15
N GLN A 71 -10.31 -2.28 10.74
CA GLN A 71 -11.34 -2.90 11.56
C GLN A 71 -11.21 -4.42 11.70
N ASP A 72 -10.66 -5.11 10.70
CA ASP A 72 -10.49 -6.56 10.71
C ASP A 72 -9.01 -6.93 10.66
N GLN A 73 -8.50 -7.44 11.78
CA GLN A 73 -7.10 -7.79 11.95
C GLN A 73 -6.64 -8.89 10.98
N HIS A 74 -7.52 -9.81 10.60
CA HIS A 74 -7.17 -10.87 9.65
C HIS A 74 -6.93 -10.27 8.27
N TYR A 75 -7.82 -9.40 7.79
CA TYR A 75 -7.62 -8.69 6.52
C TYR A 75 -6.39 -7.78 6.55
N VAL A 76 -6.16 -7.08 7.66
CA VAL A 76 -4.95 -6.25 7.86
C VAL A 76 -3.69 -7.07 7.62
N GLU A 77 -3.54 -8.21 8.29
CA GLU A 77 -2.31 -9.00 8.19
C GLU A 77 -2.13 -9.62 6.81
N VAL A 78 -3.22 -10.03 6.13
CA VAL A 78 -3.16 -10.54 4.75
C VAL A 78 -2.69 -9.46 3.78
N LEU A 79 -3.35 -8.29 3.80
CA LEU A 79 -3.02 -7.18 2.89
C LEU A 79 -1.63 -6.61 3.17
N MET A 80 -1.27 -6.48 4.45
CA MET A 80 0.06 -6.04 4.85
C MET A 80 1.13 -7.03 4.38
N SER A 81 0.94 -8.33 4.60
CA SER A 81 1.91 -9.34 4.15
C SER A 81 2.08 -9.33 2.63
N ALA A 82 0.99 -9.22 1.87
CA ALA A 82 1.04 -9.13 0.41
C ALA A 82 1.78 -7.87 -0.09
N TYR A 83 1.57 -6.74 0.58
CA TYR A 83 2.30 -5.50 0.30
C TYR A 83 3.79 -5.60 0.64
N LEU A 84 4.13 -6.17 1.81
CA LEU A 84 5.52 -6.30 2.26
C LEU A 84 6.36 -7.17 1.33
N LEU A 85 5.75 -8.17 0.68
CA LEU A 85 6.44 -8.96 -0.35
C LEU A 85 6.95 -8.07 -1.49
N TYR A 86 6.08 -7.21 -2.04
CA TYR A 86 6.51 -6.24 -3.06
C TYR A 86 7.55 -5.27 -2.52
N GLN A 87 7.35 -4.77 -1.30
CA GLN A 87 8.23 -3.77 -0.75
C GLN A 87 9.65 -4.30 -0.46
N LEU A 88 9.79 -5.58 -0.12
CA LEU A 88 11.10 -6.23 -0.02
C LEU A 88 11.84 -6.20 -1.37
N GLU A 89 11.17 -6.57 -2.46
CA GLU A 89 11.75 -6.52 -3.81
C GLU A 89 12.18 -5.10 -4.19
N VAL A 90 11.35 -4.09 -3.88
CA VAL A 90 11.68 -2.68 -4.12
C VAL A 90 12.94 -2.27 -3.35
N TYR A 91 13.06 -2.63 -2.08
CA TYR A 91 14.24 -2.31 -1.27
C TYR A 91 15.50 -3.01 -1.78
N LEU A 92 15.40 -4.26 -2.23
CA LEU A 92 16.51 -5.01 -2.82
C LEU A 92 17.02 -4.37 -4.13
N VAL A 93 16.15 -3.68 -4.87
CA VAL A 93 16.52 -2.94 -6.08
C VAL A 93 17.12 -1.57 -5.74
N LEU A 94 16.48 -0.80 -4.85
CA LEU A 94 16.84 0.59 -4.59
C LEU A 94 18.01 0.78 -3.62
N ASN A 95 18.27 -0.20 -2.74
CA ASN A 95 19.28 -0.07 -1.70
C ASN A 95 20.25 -1.28 -1.70
N PRO A 96 21.44 -1.16 -2.31
CA PRO A 96 22.44 -2.23 -2.33
C PRO A 96 22.87 -2.71 -0.94
N GLU A 97 22.90 -1.82 0.05
CA GLU A 97 23.27 -2.16 1.43
C GLU A 97 22.20 -3.00 2.12
N PHE A 98 20.94 -2.91 1.69
CA PHE A 98 19.84 -3.73 2.21
C PHE A 98 20.10 -5.23 2.02
N LYS A 99 20.81 -5.61 0.96
CA LYS A 99 21.19 -7.00 0.68
C LYS A 99 22.14 -7.60 1.71
N LYS A 100 22.85 -6.75 2.47
CA LYS A 100 23.80 -7.18 3.50
C LYS A 100 23.12 -7.47 4.84
N LEU A 101 21.88 -7.00 5.01
CA LEU A 101 21.10 -7.23 6.23
C LEU A 101 20.59 -8.66 6.30
N SER A 102 20.39 -9.17 7.51
CA SER A 102 19.68 -10.43 7.73
C SER A 102 18.21 -10.32 7.28
N HIS A 103 17.58 -11.46 6.97
CA HIS A 103 16.19 -11.48 6.54
C HIS A 103 15.23 -10.86 7.58
N ASP A 104 15.50 -11.07 8.88
CA ASP A 104 14.70 -10.50 9.96
C ASP A 104 14.85 -8.97 10.04
N GLU A 105 16.07 -8.45 9.82
CA GLU A 105 16.31 -7.01 9.75
C GLU A 105 15.64 -6.38 8.53
N GLN A 106 15.73 -7.03 7.37
CA GLN A 106 15.06 -6.59 6.14
C GLN A 106 13.56 -6.46 6.37
N LYS A 107 12.94 -7.51 6.92
CA LYS A 107 11.51 -7.53 7.26
C LYS A 107 11.16 -6.39 8.22
N ARG A 108 11.93 -6.21 9.29
CA ARG A 108 11.68 -5.17 10.30
C ARG A 108 11.71 -3.76 9.70
N VAL A 109 12.65 -3.49 8.80
CA VAL A 109 12.79 -2.18 8.14
C VAL A 109 11.57 -1.87 7.28
N VAL A 110 11.14 -2.79 6.41
CA VAL A 110 9.99 -2.55 5.52
C VAL A 110 8.67 -2.49 6.29
N GLU A 111 8.51 -3.33 7.32
CA GLU A 111 7.28 -3.42 8.11
C GLU A 111 7.06 -2.19 8.99
N GLY A 112 8.13 -1.65 9.59
CA GLY A 112 8.03 -0.48 10.47
C GLY A 112 7.38 0.72 9.80
N PHE A 113 7.82 1.05 8.57
CA PHE A 113 7.27 2.16 7.81
C PHE A 113 5.82 1.90 7.37
N ALA A 114 5.53 0.70 6.89
CA ALA A 114 4.20 0.32 6.41
C ALA A 114 3.16 0.39 7.55
N ARG A 115 3.50 -0.15 8.73
CA ARG A 115 2.59 -0.11 9.89
C ARG A 115 2.39 1.30 10.44
N ALA A 116 3.42 2.14 10.43
CA ALA A 116 3.27 3.55 10.81
C ALA A 116 2.28 4.28 9.89
N THR A 117 2.41 4.07 8.59
CA THR A 117 1.55 4.66 7.56
C THR A 117 0.10 4.17 7.69
N MET A 118 -0.12 2.87 7.89
CA MET A 118 -1.45 2.28 8.07
C MET A 118 -2.20 2.83 9.29
N ARG A 119 -1.47 3.11 10.38
CA ARG A 119 -2.04 3.66 11.63
C ARG A 119 -2.38 5.15 11.54
N SER A 120 -2.00 5.82 10.46
CA SER A 120 -2.35 7.24 10.23
C SER A 120 -3.87 7.41 10.16
N SER A 121 -4.39 8.50 10.72
CA SER A 121 -5.80 8.88 10.61
C SER A 121 -6.11 9.66 9.33
N TYR A 122 -5.13 9.82 8.42
CA TYR A 122 -5.27 10.63 7.20
C TYR A 122 -6.38 10.12 6.26
N CYS A 123 -6.45 8.81 6.04
CA CYS A 123 -7.53 8.17 5.28
C CYS A 123 -8.59 7.60 6.23
N SER A 124 -9.85 7.94 6.00
CA SER A 124 -10.98 7.38 6.76
C SER A 124 -11.19 5.91 6.44
N GLU A 125 -11.80 5.16 7.36
CA GLU A 125 -12.11 3.73 7.12
C GLU A 125 -13.00 3.53 5.89
N GLU A 126 -13.96 4.43 5.68
CA GLU A 126 -14.82 4.39 4.51
C GLU A 126 -14.02 4.53 3.20
N GLN A 127 -13.04 5.46 3.16
CA GLN A 127 -12.17 5.62 1.99
C GLN A 127 -11.33 4.37 1.73
N ARG A 128 -10.78 3.77 2.81
CA ARG A 128 -10.00 2.52 2.74
C ARG A 128 -10.84 1.40 2.13
N VAL A 129 -12.01 1.13 2.69
CA VAL A 129 -12.91 0.06 2.23
C VAL A 129 -13.36 0.30 0.79
N ARG A 130 -13.80 1.52 0.45
CA ARG A 130 -14.21 1.86 -0.93
C ARG A 130 -13.09 1.57 -1.93
N GLN A 131 -11.85 1.88 -1.57
CA GLN A 131 -10.71 1.64 -2.45
C GLN A 131 -10.37 0.15 -2.58
N MET A 132 -10.46 -0.63 -1.50
CA MET A 132 -10.27 -2.08 -1.57
C MET A 132 -11.33 -2.76 -2.46
N VAL A 133 -12.59 -2.31 -2.38
CA VAL A 133 -13.70 -2.82 -3.22
C VAL A 133 -13.48 -2.47 -4.69
N LYS A 134 -13.10 -1.21 -4.98
CA LYS A 134 -12.83 -0.73 -6.34
C LYS A 134 -11.79 -1.60 -7.07
N HIS A 135 -10.77 -2.05 -6.34
CA HIS A 135 -9.67 -2.87 -6.86
C HIS A 135 -9.88 -4.37 -6.66
N HIS A 136 -11.10 -4.80 -6.31
CA HIS A 136 -11.46 -6.20 -6.13
C HIS A 136 -10.61 -6.97 -5.09
N LEU A 137 -10.04 -6.26 -4.11
CA LEU A 137 -9.28 -6.86 -3.02
C LEU A 137 -10.19 -7.39 -1.90
N VAL A 138 -11.39 -6.81 -1.77
CA VAL A 138 -12.41 -7.26 -0.83
C VAL A 138 -13.78 -7.28 -1.51
N THR A 139 -14.65 -8.17 -1.04
CA THR A 139 -16.05 -8.23 -1.45
C THR A 139 -16.93 -7.82 -0.27
N VAL A 140 -17.89 -6.92 -0.51
CA VAL A 140 -18.89 -6.57 0.49
C VAL A 140 -20.02 -7.59 0.39
N SER A 141 -20.19 -8.40 1.43
CA SER A 141 -21.35 -9.28 1.52
C SER A 141 -22.61 -8.44 1.75
N PRO A 142 -23.74 -8.74 1.09
CA PRO A 142 -25.00 -8.07 1.39
C PRO A 142 -25.38 -8.32 2.86
N PRO A 143 -26.05 -7.37 3.52
CA PRO A 143 -26.53 -7.57 4.88
C PRO A 143 -27.41 -8.82 4.92
N ARG A 144 -27.16 -9.72 5.89
CA ARG A 144 -27.98 -10.92 6.07
C ARG A 144 -29.44 -10.49 6.18
N PRO A 145 -30.38 -11.11 5.43
CA PRO A 145 -31.78 -10.83 5.63
C PRO A 145 -32.16 -11.14 7.08
N LEU A 146 -32.83 -10.18 7.73
CA LEU A 146 -33.44 -10.40 9.04
C LEU A 146 -34.36 -11.62 8.92
N ARG A 147 -34.11 -12.65 9.74
CA ARG A 147 -34.96 -13.85 9.76
C ARG A 147 -36.40 -13.41 10.07
N PRO A 148 -37.39 -13.64 9.20
CA PRO A 148 -38.78 -13.42 9.54
C PRO A 148 -39.18 -14.55 10.49
N GLY A 149 -39.30 -14.28 11.79
CA GLY A 149 -39.72 -15.33 12.72
C GLY A 149 -39.53 -15.11 14.22
N LEU A 150 -39.59 -13.87 14.71
CA LEU A 150 -39.78 -13.59 16.14
C LEU A 150 -40.79 -12.44 16.30
N GLN A 151 -42.03 -12.72 15.91
CA GLN A 151 -43.20 -12.10 16.53
C GLN A 151 -44.00 -13.25 17.10
N GLY A 152 -43.77 -13.51 18.39
CA GLY A 152 -44.65 -14.32 19.23
C GLY A 152 -45.62 -13.40 19.96
#